data_AF-Q4U8Z7-F1
#
_entry.id   AF-Q4U8Z7-F1
#
_cell.length_a   1.000
_cell.length_b   1.000
_cell.length_c   1.000
_cell.angle_alpha   90.00
_cell.angle_beta   90.00
_cell.angle_gamma   90.00
#
_symmetry.space_group_name_H-M   'P 1'
#
loop_
_entity.id
_entity.type
_entity.pdbx_description
1 polymer ?
#
loop_
_entity_poly.entity_id
_entity_poly.type
_entity_poly.pdbx_seq_one_letter_code
_entity_poly.pdbx_strand_id
1 'polypeptide(L)'
;MYISFHLCIAVLCSFYISESRQDYYSILGVRKNATDREIEKAFRKKAKKLHPDANPGNEKAFSELSNAYEVLKDPSKRKTYDMYGEEGLKQEGPQGHPYQHYYGEGGHTFFSFEGFDFDDVFAHFNFGGGHKGNKREQQFQSSISFENTIVEEICPKNYNNTVKNIRVLNLYYFFMSNSRTCQSAQKGFVDTITKFKGALNVYAINCDKHSNFCNKNVRSVPHLIAYNNTSPDPIVFENEDYTLKLEIWLHKIMPSELVEIKDYKHLKDFIENQPITHVIYIFM
;
A
#
# COMPACT_ATOMS: atom_id res chain seq x y z
N MET A 1 12.14 -3.46 -67.57
CA MET A 1 12.22 -4.56 -66.58
C MET A 1 12.71 -4.16 -65.18
N TYR A 2 13.36 -3.00 -64.98
CA TYR A 2 13.85 -2.59 -63.64
C TYR A 2 12.81 -1.93 -62.72
N ILE A 3 11.73 -1.36 -63.27
CA ILE A 3 10.70 -0.63 -62.50
C ILE A 3 9.80 -1.61 -61.70
N SER A 4 9.51 -2.80 -62.24
CA SER A 4 8.68 -3.81 -61.56
C SER A 4 9.39 -4.49 -60.38
N PHE A 5 10.73 -4.53 -60.36
CA PHE A 5 11.51 -5.14 -59.28
C PHE A 5 11.63 -4.20 -58.08
N HIS A 6 11.79 -2.89 -58.32
CA HIS A 6 11.79 -1.88 -57.26
C HIS A 6 10.40 -1.68 -56.63
N LEU A 7 9.31 -1.80 -57.41
CA LEU A 7 7.96 -1.80 -56.85
C LEU A 7 7.72 -3.02 -55.93
N CYS A 8 8.23 -4.20 -56.30
CA CYS A 8 8.11 -5.39 -55.44
C CYS A 8 8.89 -5.25 -54.14
N ILE A 9 10.10 -4.67 -54.15
CA ILE A 9 10.89 -4.46 -52.92
C ILE A 9 10.24 -3.38 -52.03
N ALA A 10 9.68 -2.33 -52.60
CA ALA A 10 8.96 -1.30 -51.84
C ALA A 10 7.65 -1.83 -51.23
N VAL A 11 6.93 -2.73 -51.92
CA VAL A 11 5.73 -3.40 -51.40
C VAL A 11 6.07 -4.44 -50.32
N LEU A 12 7.20 -5.15 -50.45
CA LEU A 12 7.68 -6.08 -49.42
C LEU A 12 8.22 -5.35 -48.17
N CYS A 13 8.81 -4.17 -48.32
CA CYS A 13 9.24 -3.32 -47.19
C CYS A 13 8.08 -2.58 -46.50
N SER A 14 7.02 -2.22 -47.23
CA SER A 14 5.83 -1.58 -46.64
C SER A 14 4.93 -2.57 -45.89
N PHE A 15 5.08 -3.88 -46.10
CA PHE A 15 4.48 -4.91 -45.26
C PHE A 15 5.27 -5.19 -43.96
N TYR A 16 6.52 -4.71 -43.85
CA TYR A 16 7.40 -5.00 -42.71
C TYR A 16 7.48 -3.89 -41.65
N ILE A 17 6.59 -2.91 -41.72
CA ILE A 17 6.38 -1.93 -40.65
C ILE A 17 4.99 -2.20 -40.06
N SER A 18 4.82 -3.37 -39.44
CA SER A 18 3.78 -3.50 -38.43
C SER A 18 4.30 -2.72 -37.22
N GLU A 19 3.71 -1.56 -36.97
CA GLU A 19 3.83 -0.82 -35.72
C GLU A 19 3.54 -1.79 -34.57
N SER A 20 4.58 -2.40 -34.00
CA SER A 20 4.41 -3.38 -32.94
C SER A 20 4.04 -2.61 -31.68
N ARG A 21 2.74 -2.44 -31.43
CA ARG A 21 2.24 -2.24 -30.06
C ARG A 21 2.94 -3.28 -29.19
N GLN A 22 3.73 -2.84 -28.21
CA GLN A 22 4.55 -3.75 -27.42
C GLN A 22 3.65 -4.74 -26.69
N ASP A 23 3.62 -5.99 -27.15
CA ASP A 23 2.90 -7.08 -26.52
C ASP A 23 3.57 -7.41 -25.17
N TYR A 24 2.82 -7.68 -24.09
CA TYR A 24 3.35 -8.05 -22.77
C TYR A 24 4.40 -9.17 -22.82
N TYR A 25 4.27 -10.13 -23.74
CA TYR A 25 5.31 -11.14 -23.95
C TYR A 25 6.63 -10.54 -24.47
N SER A 26 6.55 -9.55 -25.36
CA SER A 26 7.71 -8.81 -25.88
C SER A 26 8.33 -7.90 -24.81
N ILE A 27 7.50 -7.29 -23.95
CA ILE A 27 7.95 -6.49 -22.80
C ILE A 27 8.74 -7.36 -21.82
N LEU A 28 8.30 -8.59 -21.55
CA LEU A 28 9.07 -9.57 -20.76
C LEU A 28 10.24 -10.18 -21.54
N GLY A 29 10.19 -10.18 -22.87
CA GLY A 29 11.19 -10.80 -23.74
C GLY A 29 11.06 -12.32 -23.79
N VAL A 30 9.84 -12.83 -23.72
CA VAL A 30 9.51 -14.25 -23.77
C VAL A 30 8.58 -14.55 -24.95
N ARG A 31 8.44 -15.84 -25.30
CA ARG A 31 7.48 -16.28 -26.33
C ARG A 31 6.08 -16.38 -25.71
N LYS A 32 5.03 -16.31 -26.54
CA LYS A 32 3.62 -16.47 -26.08
C LYS A 32 3.36 -17.81 -25.38
N ASN A 33 4.07 -18.86 -25.80
CA ASN A 33 4.01 -20.19 -25.20
C ASN A 33 4.95 -20.37 -23.99
N ALA A 34 5.50 -19.29 -23.45
CA ALA A 34 6.37 -19.36 -22.28
C ALA A 34 5.62 -19.95 -21.08
N THR A 35 6.32 -20.83 -20.38
CA THR A 35 5.85 -21.36 -19.09
C THR A 35 5.86 -20.28 -18.03
N ASP A 36 5.06 -20.44 -16.98
CA ASP A 36 4.99 -19.47 -15.87
C ASP A 36 6.37 -19.22 -15.25
N ARG A 37 7.20 -20.28 -15.18
CA ARG A 37 8.59 -20.20 -14.71
C ARG A 37 9.48 -19.36 -15.64
N GLU A 38 9.26 -19.39 -16.94
CA GLU A 38 10.02 -18.59 -17.91
C GLU A 38 9.60 -17.11 -17.85
N ILE A 39 8.30 -16.84 -17.69
CA ILE A 39 7.74 -15.49 -17.47
C ILE A 39 8.33 -14.89 -16.19
N GLU A 40 8.29 -15.62 -15.08
CA GLU A 40 8.84 -15.18 -13.80
C GLU A 40 10.35 -14.94 -13.88
N LYS A 41 11.10 -15.85 -14.51
CA LYS A 41 12.55 -15.72 -14.68
C LYS A 41 12.91 -14.50 -15.55
N ALA A 42 12.15 -14.24 -16.60
CA ALA A 42 12.36 -13.11 -17.49
C ALA A 42 12.06 -11.77 -16.80
N PHE A 43 10.96 -11.70 -16.04
CA PHE A 43 10.62 -10.56 -15.21
C PHE A 43 11.74 -10.24 -14.23
N ARG A 44 12.16 -11.22 -13.42
CA ARG A 44 13.26 -11.08 -12.45
C ARG A 44 14.55 -10.53 -13.06
N LYS A 45 14.90 -11.00 -14.27
CA LYS A 45 16.10 -10.56 -14.98
C LYS A 45 16.00 -9.12 -15.49
N LYS A 46 14.82 -8.69 -15.95
CA LYS A 46 14.60 -7.32 -16.44
C LYS A 46 14.37 -6.33 -15.30
N ALA A 47 13.65 -6.71 -14.25
CA ALA A 47 13.39 -5.88 -13.07
C ALA A 47 14.69 -5.45 -12.40
N LYS A 48 15.65 -6.37 -12.22
CA LYS A 48 16.98 -6.05 -11.70
C LYS A 48 17.77 -5.05 -12.57
N LYS A 49 17.54 -5.06 -13.88
CA LYS A 49 18.23 -4.17 -14.84
C LYS A 49 17.57 -2.80 -14.96
N LEU A 50 16.25 -2.73 -14.76
CA LEU A 50 15.46 -1.52 -14.90
C LEU A 50 15.09 -0.88 -13.56
N HIS A 51 15.67 -1.38 -12.46
CA HIS A 51 15.39 -0.86 -11.13
C HIS A 51 15.71 0.64 -11.04
N PRO A 52 14.79 1.48 -10.53
CA PRO A 52 14.96 2.93 -10.48
C PRO A 52 16.17 3.35 -9.65
N ASP A 53 16.51 2.65 -8.55
CA ASP A 53 17.72 2.93 -7.76
C ASP A 53 19.03 2.80 -8.54
N ALA A 54 19.11 1.86 -9.48
CA ALA A 54 20.31 1.64 -10.27
C ALA A 54 20.30 2.44 -11.58
N ASN A 55 19.11 2.89 -12.03
CA ASN A 55 18.92 3.59 -13.30
C ASN A 55 17.80 4.64 -13.17
N PRO A 56 18.10 5.80 -12.55
CA PRO A 56 17.13 6.89 -12.44
C PRO A 56 16.69 7.33 -13.85
N GLY A 57 15.39 7.45 -14.08
CA GLY A 57 14.79 7.81 -15.39
C GLY A 57 14.13 6.66 -16.17
N ASN A 58 14.18 5.42 -15.68
CA ASN A 58 13.55 4.24 -16.32
C ASN A 58 12.21 3.82 -15.69
N GLU A 59 11.58 4.68 -14.90
CA GLU A 59 10.31 4.41 -14.19
C GLU A 59 9.20 3.91 -15.12
N LYS A 60 9.08 4.52 -16.30
CA LYS A 60 8.10 4.13 -17.32
C LYS A 60 8.31 2.70 -17.81
N ALA A 61 9.56 2.34 -18.11
CA ALA A 61 9.91 1.00 -18.60
C ALA A 61 9.74 -0.07 -17.51
N PHE A 62 9.98 0.28 -16.25
CA PHE A 62 9.75 -0.61 -15.11
C PHE A 62 8.25 -0.81 -14.83
N SER A 63 7.45 0.25 -14.97
CA SER A 63 5.99 0.20 -14.84
C SER A 63 5.37 -0.70 -15.91
N GLU A 64 5.76 -0.52 -17.18
CA GLU A 64 5.34 -1.37 -18.30
C GLU A 64 5.73 -2.84 -18.08
N LEU A 65 6.94 -3.10 -17.57
CA LEU A 65 7.41 -4.44 -17.22
C LEU A 65 6.58 -5.10 -16.11
N SER A 66 6.21 -4.33 -15.09
CA SER A 66 5.43 -4.81 -13.95
C SER A 66 4.00 -5.15 -14.35
N ASN A 67 3.37 -4.28 -15.14
CA ASN A 67 2.03 -4.52 -15.68
C ASN A 67 1.98 -5.76 -16.60
N ALA A 68 2.98 -5.91 -17.48
CA ALA A 68 3.08 -7.11 -18.32
C ALA A 68 3.20 -8.41 -17.48
N TYR A 69 3.93 -8.37 -16.37
CA TYR A 69 4.07 -9.52 -15.48
C TYR A 69 2.77 -9.83 -14.70
N GLU A 70 2.10 -8.82 -14.16
CA GLU A 70 0.81 -8.94 -13.45
C GLU A 70 -0.23 -9.69 -14.28
N VAL A 71 -0.35 -9.30 -15.56
CA VAL A 71 -1.31 -9.91 -16.49
C VAL A 71 -0.90 -11.32 -16.88
N LEU A 72 0.39 -11.54 -17.18
CA LEU A 72 0.87 -12.84 -17.67
C LEU A 72 1.09 -13.89 -16.57
N LYS A 73 1.19 -13.48 -15.30
CA LYS A 73 1.31 -14.38 -14.15
C LYS A 73 -0.02 -15.02 -13.78
N ASP A 74 -1.13 -14.30 -13.94
CA ASP A 74 -2.47 -14.80 -13.62
C ASP A 74 -3.04 -15.59 -14.82
N PRO A 75 -3.33 -16.89 -14.67
CA PRO A 75 -3.84 -17.71 -15.78
C PRO A 75 -5.16 -17.19 -16.38
N SER A 76 -6.02 -16.57 -15.58
CA SER A 76 -7.28 -15.97 -16.03
C SER A 76 -7.01 -14.71 -16.84
N LYS A 77 -6.24 -13.77 -16.30
CA LYS A 77 -5.90 -12.50 -17.01
C LYS A 77 -5.09 -12.77 -18.27
N ARG A 78 -4.14 -13.71 -18.22
CA ARG A 78 -3.36 -14.14 -19.39
C ARG A 78 -4.24 -14.69 -20.49
N LYS A 79 -5.23 -15.52 -20.14
CA LYS A 79 -6.19 -16.06 -21.11
C LYS A 79 -7.02 -14.94 -21.75
N THR A 80 -7.51 -13.99 -20.96
CA THR A 80 -8.28 -12.84 -21.46
C THR A 80 -7.42 -11.97 -22.37
N TYR A 81 -6.17 -11.71 -21.97
CA TYR A 81 -5.19 -10.99 -22.78
C TYR A 81 -4.84 -11.71 -24.09
N ASP A 82 -4.68 -13.04 -24.05
CA ASP A 82 -4.41 -13.84 -25.25
C ASP A 82 -5.58 -13.86 -26.23
N MET A 83 -6.82 -13.73 -25.72
CA MET A 83 -8.06 -13.74 -26.53
C MET A 83 -8.44 -12.37 -27.08
N TYR A 84 -8.25 -11.31 -26.29
CA TYR A 84 -8.84 -9.99 -26.55
C TYR A 84 -7.82 -8.84 -26.46
N GLY A 85 -6.53 -9.15 -26.25
CA GLY A 85 -5.48 -8.15 -26.04
C GLY A 85 -5.71 -7.29 -24.80
N GLU A 86 -5.08 -6.12 -24.76
CA GLU A 86 -5.25 -5.15 -23.66
C GLU A 86 -6.69 -4.64 -23.53
N GLU A 87 -7.50 -4.73 -24.60
CA GLU A 87 -8.88 -4.23 -24.60
C GLU A 87 -9.83 -5.15 -23.82
N GLY A 88 -9.61 -6.47 -23.84
CA GLY A 88 -10.40 -7.40 -23.03
C GLY A 88 -10.15 -7.30 -21.53
N LEU A 89 -8.96 -6.87 -21.13
CA LEU A 89 -8.64 -6.59 -19.73
C LEU A 89 -9.43 -5.39 -19.18
N LYS A 90 -10.04 -4.56 -20.05
CA LYS A 90 -10.92 -3.45 -19.65
C LYS A 90 -12.36 -3.89 -19.38
N GLN A 91 -12.78 -5.07 -19.84
CA GLN A 91 -14.17 -5.52 -19.79
C GLN A 91 -14.44 -6.57 -18.69
N GLU A 92 -13.43 -7.30 -18.22
CA GLU A 92 -13.58 -8.34 -17.18
C GLU A 92 -13.25 -7.85 -15.76
N GLY A 93 -13.79 -6.70 -15.36
CA GLY A 93 -13.74 -6.23 -13.97
C GLY A 93 -14.97 -6.71 -13.17
N PRO A 94 -14.85 -7.53 -12.12
CA PRO A 94 -15.91 -7.72 -11.15
C PRO A 94 -16.02 -6.46 -10.27
N GLN A 95 -17.18 -5.80 -10.32
CA GLN A 95 -17.76 -4.90 -9.31
C GLN A 95 -16.80 -4.17 -8.36
N GLY A 96 -16.52 -2.89 -8.64
CA GLY A 96 -16.02 -1.92 -7.67
C GLY A 96 -14.99 -0.95 -8.23
N HIS A 97 -15.35 0.33 -8.28
CA HIS A 97 -14.56 1.51 -8.70
C HIS A 97 -14.59 1.84 -10.21
N PRO A 98 -15.13 3.02 -10.58
CA PRO A 98 -15.21 3.45 -11.97
C PRO A 98 -13.83 3.89 -12.44
N TYR A 99 -13.26 3.16 -13.41
CA TYR A 99 -12.14 3.68 -14.21
C TYR A 99 -12.72 4.68 -15.22
N GLN A 100 -12.83 5.94 -14.78
CA GLN A 100 -13.20 7.06 -15.64
C GLN A 100 -12.01 7.40 -16.55
N HIS A 101 -12.14 7.08 -17.84
CA HIS A 101 -11.27 7.62 -18.87
C HIS A 101 -11.48 9.14 -18.98
N TYR A 102 -10.49 9.94 -18.56
CA TYR A 102 -10.38 11.34 -18.99
C TYR A 102 -9.29 11.42 -20.07
N TYR A 103 -9.70 11.53 -21.33
CA TYR A 103 -8.81 11.93 -22.42
C TYR A 103 -8.57 13.44 -22.32
N GLY A 104 -7.43 13.81 -21.71
CA GLY A 104 -6.84 15.15 -21.78
C GLY A 104 -5.45 15.02 -22.41
N GLU A 105 -5.35 15.44 -23.66
CA GLU A 105 -4.22 15.47 -24.59
C GLU A 105 -2.80 15.62 -23.97
N GLY A 106 -2.09 14.49 -23.81
CA GLY A 106 -0.71 14.45 -23.32
C GLY A 106 -0.31 13.02 -22.93
N GLY A 107 0.77 12.49 -23.50
CA GLY A 107 1.14 11.08 -23.39
C GLY A 107 1.41 10.61 -21.96
N HIS A 108 0.43 9.91 -21.37
CA HIS A 108 0.60 9.21 -20.09
C HIS A 108 0.06 7.78 -20.17
N THR A 109 0.92 6.86 -19.73
CA THR A 109 0.79 5.40 -19.69
C THR A 109 -0.39 4.92 -18.83
N PHE A 110 -0.94 3.78 -19.23
CA PHE A 110 -2.22 3.20 -18.78
C PHE A 110 -2.31 2.79 -17.30
N PHE A 111 -1.31 3.11 -16.48
CA PHE A 111 -1.29 2.86 -15.03
C PHE A 111 -0.58 4.03 -14.36
N SER A 112 -1.37 4.95 -13.80
CA SER A 112 -0.82 5.94 -12.85
C SER A 112 -0.49 5.21 -11.56
N PHE A 113 0.81 5.10 -11.27
CA PHE A 113 1.33 4.59 -10.01
C PHE A 113 1.13 5.66 -8.92
N GLU A 114 -0.02 5.63 -8.26
CA GLU A 114 -0.22 6.21 -6.93
C GLU A 114 -0.54 5.05 -5.98
N GLY A 115 0.46 4.56 -5.25
CA GLY A 115 0.24 3.60 -4.15
C GLY A 115 0.97 2.25 -4.23
N PHE A 116 1.88 2.04 -5.19
CA PHE A 116 2.73 0.85 -5.18
C PHE A 116 4.10 1.18 -4.60
N ASP A 117 4.36 0.67 -3.39
CA ASP A 117 5.67 0.67 -2.77
C ASP A 117 6.55 -0.39 -3.45
N PHE A 118 7.55 0.07 -4.19
CA PHE A 118 8.46 -0.78 -4.97
C PHE A 118 9.24 -1.76 -4.07
N ASP A 119 9.44 -1.39 -2.80
CA ASP A 119 10.12 -2.22 -1.81
C ASP A 119 9.26 -3.41 -1.35
N ASP A 120 7.94 -3.31 -1.33
CA ASP A 120 7.06 -4.39 -0.84
C ASP A 120 6.86 -5.50 -1.89
N VAL A 121 6.84 -5.12 -3.18
CA VAL A 121 6.88 -6.09 -4.29
C VAL A 121 8.22 -6.83 -4.27
N PHE A 122 9.34 -6.15 -4.05
CA PHE A 122 10.67 -6.77 -4.03
C PHE A 122 10.93 -7.59 -2.75
N ALA A 123 10.41 -7.18 -1.59
CA ALA A 123 10.50 -7.92 -0.33
C ALA A 123 9.76 -9.27 -0.40
N HIS A 124 8.66 -9.34 -1.17
CA HIS A 124 7.95 -10.60 -1.41
C HIS A 124 8.72 -11.58 -2.32
N PHE A 125 9.70 -11.10 -3.07
CA PHE A 125 10.55 -11.90 -3.94
C PHE A 125 11.97 -11.90 -3.39
N ASN A 126 12.32 -12.89 -2.58
CA ASN A 126 13.64 -13.08 -1.97
C ASN A 126 14.82 -13.05 -2.98
N PHE A 127 15.26 -11.86 -3.40
CA PHE A 127 16.34 -11.60 -4.35
C PHE A 127 17.70 -11.62 -3.63
N GLY A 128 18.03 -12.75 -3.01
CA GLY A 128 19.31 -12.98 -2.34
C GLY A 128 19.74 -14.44 -2.49
N GLY A 129 20.95 -14.66 -2.97
CA GLY A 129 21.48 -15.94 -3.46
C GLY A 129 21.23 -17.18 -2.58
N GLY A 130 20.76 -18.24 -3.24
CA GLY A 130 21.01 -19.66 -3.00
C GLY A 130 21.09 -20.17 -1.56
N HIS A 131 20.05 -20.88 -1.12
CA HIS A 131 20.22 -22.17 -0.46
C HIS A 131 19.09 -23.14 -0.82
N LYS A 132 19.52 -24.38 -0.99
CA LYS A 132 18.81 -25.57 -1.45
C LYS A 132 17.90 -26.10 -0.34
N GLY A 133 16.63 -26.35 -0.66
CA GLY A 133 15.78 -27.34 0.00
C GLY A 133 15.40 -27.10 1.46
N ASN A 134 14.20 -26.56 1.67
CA ASN A 134 13.16 -27.34 2.35
C ASN A 134 11.80 -26.72 2.07
N LYS A 135 10.81 -27.58 1.75
CA LYS A 135 9.40 -27.24 1.84
C LYS A 135 9.14 -26.75 3.27
N ARG A 136 9.03 -25.44 3.45
CA ARG A 136 8.17 -24.89 4.50
C ARG A 136 7.01 -24.27 3.77
N GLU A 137 5.88 -24.98 3.80
CA GLU A 137 4.63 -24.29 4.07
C GLU A 137 4.91 -23.32 5.21
N GLN A 138 5.11 -22.03 4.88
CA GLN A 138 4.75 -21.02 5.85
C GLN A 138 3.23 -21.08 5.90
N GLN A 139 2.72 -21.90 6.82
CA GLN A 139 1.52 -21.54 7.54
C GLN A 139 1.76 -20.11 8.04
N PHE A 140 1.31 -19.11 7.28
CA PHE A 140 1.13 -17.76 7.78
C PHE A 140 -0.04 -17.84 8.77
N GLN A 141 0.29 -18.30 9.96
CA GLN A 141 -0.54 -18.16 11.13
C GLN A 141 0.35 -17.52 12.20
N SER A 142 0.87 -16.34 11.88
CA SER A 142 1.28 -15.42 12.92
C SER A 142 0.00 -14.88 13.54
N SER A 143 -0.35 -15.40 14.70
CA SER A 143 -1.23 -14.70 15.62
C SER A 143 -0.81 -13.23 15.69
N ILE A 144 -1.77 -12.31 15.55
CA ILE A 144 -1.54 -10.87 15.68
C ILE A 144 -0.81 -10.63 17.01
N SER A 145 0.39 -10.05 16.92
CA SER A 145 1.24 -9.72 18.05
C SER A 145 1.69 -8.27 17.91
N PHE A 146 1.66 -7.56 19.04
CA PHE A 146 2.09 -6.17 19.17
C PHE A 146 3.41 -6.04 19.95
N GLU A 147 4.12 -7.15 20.15
CA GLU A 147 5.42 -7.15 20.84
C GLU A 147 6.40 -6.20 20.14
N ASN A 148 7.11 -5.39 20.94
CA ASN A 148 8.07 -4.37 20.50
C ASN A 148 7.48 -3.23 19.64
N THR A 149 6.16 -3.03 19.67
CA THR A 149 5.50 -1.87 19.03
C THR A 149 5.10 -0.82 20.06
N ILE A 150 4.59 0.33 19.60
CA ILE A 150 4.01 1.36 20.47
C ILE A 150 2.61 1.01 20.98
N VAL A 151 2.07 -0.15 20.58
CA VAL A 151 0.71 -0.59 20.90
C VAL A 151 0.70 -1.38 22.20
N GLU A 152 -0.12 -0.95 23.15
CA GLU A 152 -0.33 -1.66 24.41
C GLU A 152 -1.63 -2.48 24.37
N GLU A 153 -1.55 -3.81 24.51
CA GLU A 153 -2.76 -4.64 24.65
C GLU A 153 -3.35 -4.48 26.06
N ILE A 154 -4.61 -4.02 26.15
CA ILE A 154 -5.29 -3.74 27.43
C ILE A 154 -6.54 -4.59 27.63
N CYS A 155 -6.89 -4.82 28.90
CA CYS A 155 -8.17 -5.44 29.27
C CYS A 155 -9.32 -4.41 29.36
N PRO A 156 -10.57 -4.81 29.09
CA PRO A 156 -11.74 -3.93 29.16
C PRO A 156 -11.96 -3.23 30.51
N LYS A 157 -11.49 -3.81 31.61
CA LYS A 157 -11.59 -3.17 32.95
C LYS A 157 -10.83 -1.84 33.00
N ASN A 158 -9.74 -1.71 32.25
CA ASN A 158 -8.90 -0.52 32.23
C ASN A 158 -9.40 0.52 31.22
N TYR A 159 -10.16 0.11 30.20
CA TYR A 159 -10.68 0.97 29.13
C TYR A 159 -11.43 2.21 29.65
N ASN A 160 -12.36 2.05 30.59
CA ASN A 160 -13.11 3.19 31.12
C ASN A 160 -12.22 4.19 31.87
N ASN A 161 -11.13 3.73 32.49
CA ASN A 161 -10.20 4.59 33.20
C ASN A 161 -9.26 5.32 32.23
N THR A 162 -8.85 4.67 31.15
CA THR A 162 -8.01 5.29 30.10
C THR A 162 -8.79 6.33 29.30
N VAL A 163 -10.11 6.16 29.12
CA VAL A 163 -10.99 7.15 28.47
C VAL A 163 -11.27 8.36 29.37
N LYS A 164 -11.24 8.22 30.70
CA LYS A 164 -11.50 9.35 31.62
C LYS A 164 -10.32 10.31 31.80
N ASN A 165 -9.09 9.83 31.58
CA ASN A 165 -7.86 10.58 31.86
C ASN A 165 -7.08 10.91 30.57
N ILE A 166 -7.78 11.37 29.54
CA ILE A 166 -7.20 11.68 28.24
C ILE A 166 -6.48 13.03 28.32
N ARG A 167 -5.14 12.99 28.22
CA ARG A 167 -4.30 14.20 28.11
C ARG A 167 -3.85 14.48 26.68
N VAL A 168 -3.69 13.42 25.90
CA VAL A 168 -3.29 13.42 24.47
C VAL A 168 -4.27 12.56 23.70
N LEU A 169 -4.12 12.44 22.38
CA LEU A 169 -4.95 11.57 21.56
C LEU A 169 -4.73 10.09 21.96
N ASN A 170 -5.81 9.39 22.32
CA ASN A 170 -5.80 7.96 22.62
C ASN A 170 -6.52 7.17 21.52
N LEU A 171 -5.83 6.24 20.90
CA LEU A 171 -6.37 5.31 19.90
C LEU A 171 -6.68 3.95 20.53
N TYR A 172 -7.80 3.36 20.14
CA TYR A 172 -8.21 2.03 20.57
C TYR A 172 -8.50 1.15 19.35
N TYR A 173 -7.68 0.12 19.16
CA TYR A 173 -7.75 -0.83 18.06
C TYR A 173 -8.37 -2.15 18.53
N PHE A 174 -9.54 -2.49 18.01
CA PHE A 174 -10.24 -3.72 18.31
C PHE A 174 -9.96 -4.74 17.21
N PHE A 175 -9.48 -5.91 17.61
CA PHE A 175 -9.04 -6.94 16.66
C PHE A 175 -9.41 -8.34 17.11
N MET A 176 -9.40 -9.28 16.17
CA MET A 176 -9.46 -10.72 16.43
C MET A 176 -8.22 -11.38 15.82
N SER A 177 -7.54 -12.20 16.60
CA SER A 177 -6.25 -12.83 16.28
C SER A 177 -6.33 -13.71 15.04
N ASN A 178 -7.49 -14.35 14.83
CA ASN A 178 -7.74 -15.26 13.70
C ASN A 178 -8.46 -14.59 12.52
N SER A 179 -8.68 -13.27 12.55
CA SER A 179 -9.36 -12.57 11.46
C SER A 179 -8.38 -12.20 10.33
N ARG A 180 -8.70 -12.61 9.10
CA ARG A 180 -7.91 -12.27 7.90
C ARG A 180 -7.84 -10.77 7.67
N THR A 181 -8.94 -10.04 7.92
CA THR A 181 -8.98 -8.58 7.75
C THR A 181 -8.11 -7.86 8.77
N CYS A 182 -8.02 -8.38 10.00
CA CYS A 182 -7.12 -7.85 11.02
C CYS A 182 -5.66 -8.15 10.67
N GLN A 183 -5.36 -9.36 10.17
CA GLN A 183 -4.01 -9.74 9.75
C GLN A 183 -3.51 -8.90 8.57
N SER A 184 -4.36 -8.63 7.57
CA SER A 184 -3.99 -7.75 6.45
C SER A 184 -3.80 -6.30 6.86
N ALA A 185 -4.59 -5.80 7.82
CA ALA A 185 -4.49 -4.44 8.32
C ALA A 185 -3.30 -4.21 9.28
N GLN A 186 -2.83 -5.26 9.97
CA GLN A 186 -1.87 -5.15 11.07
C GLN A 186 -0.58 -4.43 10.69
N LYS A 187 0.05 -4.81 9.57
CA LYS A 187 1.32 -4.21 9.12
C LYS A 187 1.15 -2.71 8.87
N GLY A 188 0.21 -2.34 8.00
CA GLY A 188 -0.07 -0.94 7.67
C GLY A 188 -0.45 -0.11 8.90
N PHE A 189 -1.27 -0.67 9.78
CA PHE A 189 -1.65 -0.03 11.04
C PHE A 189 -0.42 0.28 11.90
N VAL A 190 0.42 -0.72 12.19
CA VAL A 190 1.61 -0.58 13.04
C VAL A 190 2.63 0.39 12.42
N ASP A 191 2.88 0.28 11.12
CA ASP A 191 3.83 1.15 10.42
C ASP A 191 3.38 2.61 10.47
N THR A 192 2.08 2.85 10.24
CA THR A 192 1.50 4.21 10.25
C THR A 192 1.52 4.83 11.64
N ILE A 193 1.01 4.13 12.67
CA ILE A 193 0.98 4.69 14.03
C ILE A 193 2.39 4.92 14.59
N THR A 194 3.38 4.13 14.18
CA THR A 194 4.77 4.26 14.65
C THR A 194 5.37 5.60 14.23
N LYS A 195 4.93 6.19 13.10
CA LYS A 195 5.32 7.54 12.69
C LYS A 195 4.91 8.61 13.72
N PHE A 196 3.85 8.36 14.48
CA PHE A 196 3.31 9.25 15.50
C PHE A 196 3.74 8.88 16.93
N LYS A 197 4.80 8.07 17.07
CA LYS A 197 5.35 7.68 18.37
C LYS A 197 5.64 8.91 19.23
N GLY A 198 5.05 8.94 20.42
CA GLY A 198 5.21 10.03 21.39
C GLY A 198 4.19 11.16 21.27
N ALA A 199 3.42 11.23 20.17
CA ALA A 199 2.34 12.20 20.00
C ALA A 199 0.97 11.64 20.44
N LEU A 200 0.81 10.32 20.41
CA LEU A 200 -0.44 9.64 20.74
C LEU A 200 -0.18 8.35 21.53
N ASN A 201 -1.21 7.88 22.24
CA ASN A 201 -1.20 6.56 22.87
C ASN A 201 -2.03 5.59 22.02
N VAL A 202 -1.56 4.36 21.86
CA VAL A 202 -2.29 3.31 21.13
C VAL A 202 -2.53 2.12 22.03
N TYR A 203 -3.80 1.75 22.15
CA TYR A 203 -4.24 0.59 22.89
C TYR A 203 -4.88 -0.43 21.94
N ALA A 204 -4.61 -1.71 22.13
CA ALA A 204 -5.25 -2.79 21.41
C ALA A 204 -6.13 -3.63 22.35
N ILE A 205 -7.29 -4.06 21.84
CA ILE A 205 -8.25 -4.90 22.58
C ILE A 205 -8.53 -6.14 21.76
N ASN A 206 -8.15 -7.29 22.31
CA ASN A 206 -8.38 -8.57 21.68
C ASN A 206 -9.83 -9.05 21.93
N CYS A 207 -10.64 -9.03 20.89
CA CYS A 207 -12.04 -9.42 20.93
C CYS A 207 -12.25 -10.94 21.01
N ASP A 208 -11.25 -11.77 20.71
CA ASP A 208 -11.33 -13.21 20.96
C ASP A 208 -11.40 -13.48 22.47
N LYS A 209 -10.62 -12.72 23.25
CA LYS A 209 -10.58 -12.83 24.72
C LYS A 209 -11.78 -12.13 25.39
N HIS A 210 -12.36 -11.12 24.73
CA HIS A 210 -13.32 -10.19 25.33
C HIS A 210 -14.56 -9.93 24.47
N SER A 211 -15.16 -10.98 23.90
CA SER A 211 -16.29 -10.89 22.96
C SER A 211 -17.48 -10.08 23.47
N ASN A 212 -17.89 -10.26 24.72
CA ASN A 212 -19.00 -9.53 25.35
C ASN A 212 -18.79 -8.01 25.39
N PHE A 213 -17.54 -7.57 25.56
CA PHE A 213 -17.20 -6.16 25.56
C PHE A 213 -17.20 -5.61 24.13
N CYS A 214 -16.58 -6.31 23.18
CA CYS A 214 -16.54 -5.88 21.79
C CYS A 214 -17.94 -5.83 21.17
N ASN A 215 -18.79 -6.84 21.37
CA ASN A 215 -20.15 -6.88 20.81
C ASN A 215 -21.04 -5.71 21.26
N LYS A 216 -20.74 -5.08 22.40
CA LYS A 216 -21.48 -3.91 22.90
C LYS A 216 -20.95 -2.59 22.36
N ASN A 217 -19.66 -2.50 22.06
CA ASN A 217 -18.98 -1.25 21.73
C ASN A 217 -18.63 -1.13 20.24
N VAL A 218 -18.61 -2.25 19.52
CA VAL A 218 -18.07 -2.34 18.16
C VAL A 218 -18.93 -3.26 17.30
N ARG A 219 -19.15 -2.87 16.04
CA ARG A 219 -19.99 -3.64 15.08
C ARG A 219 -19.22 -4.71 14.31
N SER A 220 -17.96 -4.44 13.97
CA SER A 220 -17.10 -5.31 13.17
C SER A 220 -15.62 -5.08 13.52
N VAL A 221 -14.75 -6.04 13.21
CA VAL A 221 -13.29 -5.90 13.38
C VAL A 221 -12.56 -6.03 12.03
N PRO A 222 -11.40 -5.38 11.82
CA PRO A 222 -10.75 -4.45 12.74
C PRO A 222 -11.53 -3.15 12.89
N HIS A 223 -11.53 -2.58 14.09
CA HIS A 223 -12.17 -1.29 14.36
C HIS A 223 -11.22 -0.37 15.08
N LEU A 224 -11.20 0.90 14.70
CA LEU A 224 -10.35 1.90 15.30
C LEU A 224 -11.18 3.09 15.72
N ILE A 225 -11.07 3.45 16.99
CA ILE A 225 -11.70 4.64 17.56
C ILE A 225 -10.64 5.48 18.25
N ALA A 226 -10.82 6.80 18.21
CA ALA A 226 -10.00 7.76 18.90
C ALA A 226 -10.83 8.53 19.91
N TYR A 227 -10.21 8.86 21.04
CA TYR A 227 -10.73 9.85 21.96
C TYR A 227 -9.71 10.96 22.15
N ASN A 228 -10.20 12.20 22.17
CA ASN A 228 -9.41 13.39 22.47
C ASN A 228 -9.92 14.04 23.77
N ASN A 229 -9.26 15.11 24.21
CA ASN A 229 -9.65 15.86 25.41
C ASN A 229 -10.78 16.88 25.16
N THR A 230 -11.17 17.07 23.90
CA THR A 230 -12.06 18.16 23.47
C THR A 230 -13.51 17.70 23.33
N SER A 231 -13.73 16.42 23.02
CA SER A 231 -15.05 15.82 22.79
C SER A 231 -15.24 14.56 23.64
N PRO A 232 -16.42 14.38 24.27
CA PRO A 232 -16.75 13.14 24.97
C PRO A 232 -17.07 11.98 24.01
N ASP A 233 -17.47 12.30 22.78
CA ASP A 233 -17.86 11.29 21.78
C ASP A 233 -16.63 10.74 21.06
N PRO A 234 -16.57 9.41 20.81
CA PRO A 234 -15.48 8.79 20.09
C PRO A 234 -15.47 9.21 18.61
N ILE A 235 -14.28 9.44 18.09
CA ILE A 235 -14.07 9.66 16.65
C ILE A 235 -13.73 8.31 16.02
N VAL A 236 -14.58 7.84 15.11
CA VAL A 236 -14.43 6.52 14.48
C VAL A 236 -13.65 6.64 13.18
N PHE A 237 -12.74 5.70 12.94
CA PHE A 237 -12.10 5.52 11.65
C PHE A 237 -12.92 4.53 10.80
N GLU A 238 -13.55 5.03 9.74
CA GLU A 238 -14.50 4.26 8.92
C GLU A 238 -13.86 3.61 7.67
N ASN A 239 -12.55 3.79 7.44
CA ASN A 239 -11.88 3.27 6.25
C ASN A 239 -11.22 1.90 6.49
N GLU A 240 -11.06 1.13 5.41
CA GLU A 240 -10.36 -0.16 5.43
C GLU A 240 -8.86 -0.04 5.15
N ASP A 241 -8.39 1.13 4.73
CA ASP A 241 -6.98 1.39 4.43
C ASP A 241 -6.27 1.95 5.67
N TYR A 242 -5.47 1.09 6.31
CA TYR A 242 -4.69 1.41 7.50
C TYR A 242 -3.31 2.02 7.19
N THR A 243 -3.09 2.48 5.96
CA THR A 243 -1.86 3.17 5.53
C THR A 243 -2.11 4.68 5.35
N LEU A 244 -2.22 5.16 4.11
CA LEU A 244 -2.35 6.57 3.77
C LEU A 244 -3.62 7.20 4.38
N LYS A 245 -4.76 6.51 4.30
CA LYS A 245 -6.01 7.07 4.85
C LYS A 245 -5.97 7.19 6.38
N LEU A 246 -5.31 6.25 7.05
CA LEU A 246 -5.12 6.34 8.50
C LEU A 246 -4.21 7.52 8.84
N GLU A 247 -3.10 7.70 8.12
CA GLU A 247 -2.19 8.83 8.32
C GLU A 247 -2.90 10.19 8.16
N ILE A 248 -3.66 10.35 7.07
CA ILE A 248 -4.46 11.56 6.83
C ILE A 248 -5.48 11.78 7.94
N TRP A 249 -6.17 10.73 8.37
CA TRP A 249 -7.16 10.82 9.43
C TRP A 249 -6.52 11.24 10.76
N LEU A 250 -5.35 10.69 11.11
CA LEU A 250 -4.60 11.07 12.31
C LEU A 250 -4.20 12.55 12.27
N HIS A 251 -3.69 13.04 11.15
CA HIS A 251 -3.37 14.46 10.99
C HIS A 251 -4.58 15.38 11.17
N LYS A 252 -5.78 14.92 10.80
CA LYS A 252 -7.03 15.69 10.94
C LYS A 252 -7.53 15.74 12.39
N ILE A 253 -7.39 14.65 13.14
CA ILE A 253 -7.96 14.55 14.50
C ILE A 253 -6.97 14.94 15.59
N MET A 254 -5.67 14.95 15.29
CA MET A 254 -4.67 15.42 16.23
C MET A 254 -4.90 16.91 16.51
N PRO A 255 -4.98 17.31 17.78
CA PRO A 255 -5.04 18.71 18.13
C PRO A 255 -3.71 19.37 17.73
N SER A 256 -3.75 20.20 16.70
CA SER A 256 -2.61 21.02 16.27
C SER A 256 -2.89 22.47 16.59
N GLU A 257 -2.08 23.08 17.44
CA GLU A 257 -2.04 24.53 17.64
C GLU A 257 -0.69 25.04 17.13
N LEU A 258 -0.72 26.01 16.20
CA LEU A 258 0.46 26.69 15.72
C LEU A 258 0.67 27.94 16.58
N VAL A 259 1.68 27.88 17.44
CA VAL A 259 2.10 29.02 18.26
C VAL A 259 3.44 29.54 17.74
N GLU A 260 3.45 30.78 17.26
CA GLU A 260 4.67 31.45 16.82
C GLU A 260 5.48 31.91 18.05
N ILE A 261 6.65 31.30 18.24
CA ILE A 261 7.59 31.65 19.31
C ILE A 261 8.49 32.79 18.83
N LYS A 262 8.22 34.01 19.31
CA LYS A 262 8.89 35.25 18.90
C LYS A 262 10.23 35.48 19.60
N ASP A 263 10.40 35.02 20.83
CA ASP A 263 11.62 35.19 21.61
C ASP A 263 11.79 34.09 22.67
N TYR A 264 12.96 34.06 23.32
CA TYR A 264 13.29 33.07 24.36
C TYR A 264 12.38 33.16 25.59
N LYS A 265 11.88 34.35 25.92
CA LYS A 265 10.99 34.54 27.06
C LYS A 265 9.63 33.91 26.76
N HIS A 266 9.11 34.12 25.55
CA HIS A 266 7.89 33.52 25.05
C HIS A 266 8.01 31.98 24.97
N LEU A 267 9.17 31.45 24.56
CA LEU A 267 9.44 30.01 24.59
C LEU A 267 9.38 29.47 26.02
N LYS A 268 10.03 30.14 26.96
CA LYS A 268 10.09 29.72 28.36
C LYS A 268 8.71 29.74 29.02
N ASP A 269 7.97 30.83 28.83
CA ASP A 269 6.59 30.97 29.33
C ASP A 269 5.65 29.93 28.70
N PHE A 270 5.85 29.61 27.40
CA PHE A 270 5.12 28.54 26.72
C PHE A 270 5.47 27.16 27.29
N ILE A 271 6.73 26.84 27.59
CA ILE A 271 7.08 25.54 28.16
C ILE A 271 6.55 25.38 29.59
N GLU A 272 6.58 26.44 30.40
CA GLU A 272 6.26 26.39 31.83
C GLU A 272 4.75 26.37 32.14
N ASN A 273 3.88 26.83 31.22
CA ASN A 273 2.45 27.00 31.49
C ASN A 273 1.51 26.06 30.71
N GLN A 274 2.02 25.00 30.06
CA GLN A 274 1.17 24.16 29.21
C GLN A 274 0.55 22.96 29.95
N PRO A 275 -0.79 22.79 29.89
CA PRO A 275 -1.49 21.69 30.54
C PRO A 275 -1.38 20.36 29.77
N ILE A 276 -0.86 20.38 28.53
CA ILE A 276 -0.82 19.26 27.60
C ILE A 276 0.61 19.07 27.08
N THR A 277 0.97 17.84 26.74
CA THR A 277 2.23 17.50 26.05
C THR A 277 2.23 18.06 24.63
N HIS A 278 3.19 18.92 24.30
CA HIS A 278 3.34 19.53 22.97
C HIS A 278 4.54 18.91 22.23
N VAL A 279 4.40 18.68 20.93
CA VAL A 279 5.53 18.41 20.03
C VAL A 279 5.98 19.74 19.45
N ILE A 280 7.17 20.21 19.85
CA ILE A 280 7.70 21.51 19.40
C ILE A 280 8.57 21.29 18.16
N TYR A 281 8.16 21.86 17.03
CA TYR A 281 8.98 21.94 15.83
C TYR A 281 9.68 23.30 15.78
N ILE A 282 11.02 23.30 15.82
CA ILE A 282 11.83 24.51 15.69
C ILE A 282 12.37 24.54 14.26
N PHE A 283 11.92 25.51 13.47
CA PHE A 283 12.54 25.82 12.18
C PHE A 283 13.78 26.67 12.46
N MET A 284 14.97 26.09 12.28
CA MET A 284 16.25 26.79 12.33
C MET A 284 16.62 27.36 10.98
#